data_AF-A0A1I5JN33-F1
#
_entry.id   AF-A0A1I5JN33-F1
#
_cell.length_a   1.000
_cell.length_b   1.000
_cell.length_c   1.000
_cell.angle_alpha   90.00
_cell.angle_beta   90.00
_cell.angle_gamma   90.00
#
_symmetry.space_group_name_H-M   'P 1'
#
loop_
_entity.id
_entity.type
_entity.pdbx_description
1 polymer ?
#
loop_
_entity_poly.entity_id
_entity_poly.type
_entity_poly.pdbx_seq_one_letter_code
_entity_poly.pdbx_strand_id
1 'polypeptide(L)'
;MPNSLDGLPDEPTGTVEERIAKLAREAEANRPTGLFVAPYMIEPMTRADRAGYVPLSTALMWIMTNGGAQDRDLNDVAAWQNAVSRLLPLIATGEIEINARRQAPDRTLFDGISISTPFGDSVPPGRERWILAYPYVDLQHWDEGDMNDQLYLHGLRQGATFTHLTVRKSDVLSEFPYSEVASAGNEAALTVPAGARAIPSKPHDTATLECIRLALLETPPFNVGYVTRDWSWPKIADHIGGAYQRKMGAKGYSETAHKIPSVASVRRVLGAG
;
A
#
# COMPACT_ATOMS: atom_id res chain seq x y z
N MET A 1 11.49 21.79 61.23
CA MET A 1 10.85 21.50 59.93
C MET A 1 11.67 20.40 59.25
N PRO A 2 11.30 19.11 59.35
CA PRO A 2 11.99 18.07 58.59
C PRO A 2 11.36 17.97 57.19
N ASN A 3 12.20 18.06 56.15
CA ASN A 3 11.84 17.77 54.77
C ASN A 3 11.77 16.25 54.59
N SER A 4 10.56 15.69 54.52
CA SER A 4 10.36 14.31 54.05
C SER A 4 10.63 14.26 52.54
N LEU A 5 11.78 13.71 52.17
CA LEU A 5 12.13 13.26 50.83
C LEU A 5 11.57 11.84 50.63
N ASP A 6 10.25 11.68 50.71
CA ASP A 6 9.58 10.41 50.43
C ASP A 6 8.82 10.55 49.12
N GLY A 7 9.41 10.03 48.03
CA GLY A 7 8.77 10.05 46.72
C GLY A 7 9.71 9.81 45.55
N LEU A 8 10.82 9.10 45.75
CA LEU A 8 11.56 8.56 44.61
C LEU A 8 10.77 7.34 44.09
N PRO A 9 10.34 7.33 42.83
CA PRO A 9 9.61 6.19 42.27
C PRO A 9 10.51 4.95 42.33
N ASP A 10 9.95 3.84 42.82
CA ASP A 10 10.64 2.55 42.86
C ASP A 10 11.27 2.26 41.50
N GLU A 11 12.59 2.05 41.50
CA GLU A 11 13.28 1.65 40.28
C GLU A 11 12.67 0.34 39.77
N PRO A 12 12.32 0.25 38.48
CA PRO A 12 11.70 -0.95 37.94
C PRO A 12 12.69 -2.12 38.04
N THR A 13 12.37 -3.08 38.91
CA THR A 13 13.21 -4.24 39.30
C THR A 13 13.37 -5.32 38.21
N GLY A 14 13.13 -5.00 36.95
CA GLY A 14 13.22 -5.95 35.84
C GLY A 14 14.61 -5.98 35.21
N THR A 15 15.01 -7.13 34.66
CA THR A 15 16.22 -7.22 33.85
C THR A 15 16.08 -6.34 32.60
N VAL A 16 17.20 -5.93 32.00
CA VAL A 16 17.20 -5.14 30.75
C VAL A 16 16.39 -5.85 29.66
N GLU A 17 16.45 -7.18 29.60
CA GLU A 17 15.73 -8.03 28.65
C GLU A 17 14.20 -7.97 28.86
N GLU A 18 13.75 -7.99 30.12
CA GLU A 18 12.32 -7.85 30.46
C GLU A 18 11.77 -6.47 30.08
N ARG A 19 12.58 -5.42 30.26
CA ARG A 19 12.23 -4.05 29.86
C ARG A 19 12.10 -3.92 28.34
N ILE A 20 13.04 -4.51 27.58
CA ILE A 20 12.99 -4.53 26.11
C ILE A 20 11.75 -5.32 25.64
N ALA A 21 11.48 -6.49 26.21
CA ALA A 21 10.32 -7.30 25.85
C ALA A 21 8.97 -6.65 26.21
N LYS A 22 8.92 -5.84 27.26
CA LYS A 22 7.73 -5.04 27.61
C LYS A 22 7.50 -3.92 26.59
N LEU A 23 8.54 -3.14 26.28
CA LEU A 23 8.46 -2.06 25.28
C LEU A 23 8.08 -2.60 23.89
N ALA A 24 8.61 -3.74 23.48
CA ALA A 24 8.26 -4.37 22.21
C ALA A 24 6.79 -4.81 22.16
N ARG A 25 6.25 -5.36 23.25
CA ARG A 25 4.83 -5.74 23.36
C ARG A 25 3.91 -4.52 23.38
N GLU A 26 4.29 -3.47 24.07
CA GLU A 26 3.55 -2.20 24.10
C GLU A 26 3.58 -1.53 22.73
N ALA A 27 4.71 -1.56 22.01
CA ALA A 27 4.83 -1.05 20.65
C ALA A 27 3.97 -1.87 19.67
N GLU A 28 3.97 -3.20 19.76
CA GLU A 28 3.15 -4.07 18.89
C GLU A 28 1.66 -3.95 19.20
N ALA A 29 1.27 -3.85 20.48
CA ALA A 29 -0.12 -3.64 20.89
C ALA A 29 -0.65 -2.27 20.45
N ASN A 30 0.23 -1.28 20.35
CA ASN A 30 -0.08 0.06 19.84
C ASN A 30 0.19 0.19 18.33
N ARG A 31 0.57 -0.89 17.64
CA ARG A 31 0.78 -0.86 16.21
C ARG A 31 -0.57 -0.56 15.57
N PRO A 32 -0.68 0.52 14.78
CA PRO A 32 -1.96 0.86 14.22
C PRO A 32 -2.39 -0.25 13.24
N THR A 33 -3.57 -0.80 13.47
CA THR A 33 -4.14 -1.91 12.69
C THR A 33 -4.80 -1.44 11.39
N GLY A 34 -4.68 -0.14 11.09
CA GLY A 34 -5.24 0.49 9.90
C GLY A 34 -4.57 0.04 8.60
N LEU A 35 -5.30 0.16 7.50
CA LEU A 35 -4.76 -0.03 6.16
C LEU A 35 -4.20 1.32 5.70
N PHE A 36 -2.94 1.60 5.97
CA PHE A 36 -2.34 2.90 5.63
C PHE A 36 -2.04 3.03 4.14
N VAL A 37 -2.06 4.26 3.63
CA VAL A 37 -1.53 4.60 2.31
C VAL A 37 -0.07 4.20 2.27
N ALA A 38 0.26 3.23 1.43
CA ALA A 38 1.63 2.76 1.29
C ALA A 38 2.41 3.64 0.28
N PRO A 39 3.74 3.80 0.43
CA PRO A 39 4.53 4.63 -0.47
C PRO A 39 4.36 4.30 -1.96
N TYR A 40 4.20 3.02 -2.32
CA TYR A 40 4.01 2.61 -3.72
C TYR A 40 2.69 3.12 -4.33
N MET A 41 1.67 3.40 -3.51
CA MET A 41 0.36 3.89 -3.98
C MET A 41 0.44 5.34 -4.47
N ILE A 42 1.39 6.11 -3.93
CA ILE A 42 1.64 7.52 -4.27
C ILE A 42 2.93 7.72 -5.06
N GLU A 43 3.74 6.67 -5.26
CA GLU A 43 4.98 6.71 -6.01
C GLU A 43 4.86 7.29 -7.44
N PRO A 44 3.74 7.12 -8.18
CA PRO A 44 3.57 7.81 -9.46
C PRO A 44 3.67 9.35 -9.35
N MET A 45 3.36 9.93 -8.20
CA MET A 45 3.49 11.38 -7.94
C MET A 45 4.93 11.83 -7.71
N THR A 46 5.84 10.94 -7.31
CA THR A 46 7.22 11.32 -6.95
C THR A 46 8.22 11.14 -8.09
N ARG A 47 7.90 10.35 -9.13
CA ARG A 47 8.79 10.16 -10.31
C ARG A 47 9.13 11.47 -11.03
N ALA A 48 10.40 11.88 -11.06
CA ALA A 48 10.85 13.15 -11.66
C ALA A 48 10.72 13.19 -13.19
N ASP A 49 10.68 12.03 -13.82
CA ASP A 49 11.04 11.78 -15.21
C ASP A 49 9.82 11.55 -16.13
N ARG A 50 8.60 11.78 -15.64
CA ARG A 50 7.39 11.71 -16.47
C ARG A 50 6.47 12.91 -16.26
N ALA A 51 6.54 13.86 -17.19
CA ALA A 51 5.40 14.72 -17.52
C ALA A 51 4.30 13.78 -18.06
N GLY A 52 3.38 13.39 -17.20
CA GLY A 52 2.44 12.32 -17.49
C GLY A 52 1.16 12.41 -16.70
N TYR A 53 0.36 11.36 -16.87
CA TYR A 53 -0.89 11.15 -16.17
C TYR A 53 -0.70 10.15 -15.05
N VAL A 54 -1.41 10.35 -13.94
CA VAL A 54 -1.42 9.44 -12.78
C VAL A 54 -2.86 9.01 -12.48
N PRO A 55 -3.08 7.84 -11.87
CA PRO A 55 -4.40 7.45 -11.37
C PRO A 55 -5.05 8.56 -10.54
N LEU A 56 -6.37 8.74 -10.70
CA LEU A 56 -7.14 9.69 -9.91
C LEU A 56 -7.05 9.37 -8.41
N SER A 57 -7.13 8.09 -8.04
CA SER A 57 -6.99 7.63 -6.66
C SER A 57 -5.60 7.95 -6.08
N THR A 58 -4.53 7.83 -6.87
CA THR A 58 -3.18 8.22 -6.49
C THR A 58 -3.08 9.71 -6.19
N ALA A 59 -3.69 10.57 -7.01
CA ALA A 59 -3.73 12.01 -6.74
C ALA A 59 -4.53 12.34 -5.46
N LEU A 60 -5.64 11.66 -5.22
CA LEU A 60 -6.42 11.82 -3.97
C LEU A 60 -5.60 11.40 -2.75
N MET A 61 -4.91 10.25 -2.81
CA MET A 61 -4.04 9.78 -1.74
C MET A 61 -2.85 10.71 -1.49
N TRP A 62 -2.28 11.31 -2.53
CA TRP A 62 -1.25 12.33 -2.44
C TRP A 62 -1.73 13.57 -1.66
N ILE A 63 -2.92 14.08 -2.00
CA ILE A 63 -3.51 15.24 -1.31
C ILE A 63 -3.85 14.89 0.14
N MET A 64 -4.43 13.71 0.37
CA MET A 64 -4.83 13.22 1.70
C MET A 64 -3.63 13.08 2.66
N THR A 65 -2.49 12.62 2.14
CA THR A 65 -1.25 12.40 2.91
C THR A 65 -0.33 13.61 2.96
N ASN A 66 -0.74 14.75 2.38
CA ASN A 66 0.12 15.93 2.20
C ASN A 66 1.47 15.59 1.53
N GLY A 67 1.41 14.89 0.40
CA GLY A 67 2.59 14.48 -0.34
C GLY A 67 3.37 13.34 0.31
N GLY A 68 2.69 12.47 1.06
CA GLY A 68 3.31 11.40 1.84
C GLY A 68 3.94 11.83 3.16
N ALA A 69 3.79 13.09 3.58
CA ALA A 69 4.30 13.59 4.86
C ALA A 69 3.47 13.13 6.08
N GLN A 70 2.25 12.64 5.85
CA GLN A 70 1.35 12.14 6.90
C GLN A 70 0.91 10.71 6.59
N ASP A 71 1.08 9.83 7.57
CA ASP A 71 0.47 8.51 7.54
C ASP A 71 -1.05 8.65 7.68
N ARG A 72 -1.79 8.10 6.70
CA ARG A 72 -3.25 8.13 6.67
C ARG A 72 -3.80 6.74 6.43
N ASP A 73 -4.80 6.37 7.23
CA ASP A 73 -5.59 5.17 7.01
C ASP A 73 -6.45 5.37 5.75
N LEU A 74 -6.49 4.39 4.86
CA LEU A 74 -7.34 4.36 3.67
C LEU A 74 -8.83 4.37 4.03
N ASN A 75 -9.18 4.01 5.27
CA ASN A 75 -10.54 4.10 5.81
C ASN A 75 -10.83 5.44 6.51
N ASP A 76 -9.90 6.40 6.53
CA ASP A 76 -10.14 7.75 7.03
C ASP A 76 -11.05 8.51 6.06
N VAL A 77 -12.37 8.28 6.21
CA VAL A 77 -13.41 8.89 5.36
C VAL A 77 -13.32 10.42 5.39
N ALA A 78 -12.97 11.02 6.52
CA ALA A 78 -12.90 12.47 6.65
C ALA A 78 -11.73 13.03 5.84
N ALA A 79 -10.55 12.43 5.95
CA ALA A 79 -9.39 12.84 5.16
C ALA A 79 -9.60 12.58 3.66
N TRP A 80 -10.23 11.46 3.29
CA TRP A 80 -10.60 11.17 1.90
C TRP A 80 -11.56 12.22 1.33
N GLN A 81 -12.66 12.51 2.02
CA GLN A 81 -13.63 13.51 1.56
C GLN A 81 -13.02 14.91 1.49
N ASN A 82 -12.09 15.24 2.40
CA ASN A 82 -11.35 16.49 2.32
C ASN A 82 -10.51 16.57 1.02
N ALA A 83 -9.77 15.51 0.68
CA ALA A 83 -9.01 15.46 -0.56
C ALA A 83 -9.91 15.58 -1.80
N VAL A 84 -11.03 14.85 -1.82
CA VAL A 84 -12.04 14.91 -2.90
C VAL A 84 -12.59 16.33 -3.06
N SER A 85 -12.96 17.00 -1.96
CA SER A 85 -13.52 18.36 -1.99
C SER A 85 -12.56 19.42 -2.53
N ARG A 86 -11.25 19.15 -2.47
CA ARG A 86 -10.20 20.05 -2.99
C ARG A 86 -9.88 19.76 -4.45
N LEU A 87 -9.86 18.48 -4.85
CA LEU A 87 -9.47 18.06 -6.20
C LEU A 87 -10.59 18.23 -7.23
N LEU A 88 -11.82 17.82 -6.90
CA LEU A 88 -12.92 17.80 -7.87
C LEU A 88 -13.27 19.15 -8.48
N PRO A 89 -13.33 20.27 -7.72
CA PRO A 89 -13.61 21.57 -8.30
C PRO A 89 -12.62 21.92 -9.41
N LEU A 90 -11.32 21.70 -9.18
CA LEU A 90 -10.24 22.01 -10.14
C LEU A 90 -10.33 21.17 -11.42
N ILE A 91 -10.81 19.92 -11.32
CA ILE A 91 -11.12 19.11 -12.49
C ILE A 91 -12.31 19.70 -13.25
N ALA A 92 -13.38 20.06 -12.53
CA ALA A 92 -14.61 20.56 -13.15
C ALA A 92 -14.41 21.91 -13.87
N THR A 93 -13.59 22.81 -13.31
CA THR A 93 -13.26 24.11 -13.91
C THR A 93 -12.12 24.00 -14.94
N GLY A 94 -11.32 22.93 -14.90
CA GLY A 94 -10.34 22.55 -15.93
C GLY A 94 -8.90 23.00 -15.64
N GLU A 95 -8.62 23.46 -14.43
CA GLU A 95 -7.28 23.75 -13.91
C GLU A 95 -6.45 22.47 -13.76
N ILE A 96 -7.12 21.34 -13.50
CA ILE A 96 -6.50 20.01 -13.55
C ILE A 96 -7.10 19.21 -14.70
N GLU A 97 -6.27 18.87 -15.68
CA GLU A 97 -6.70 18.05 -16.81
C GLU A 97 -6.98 16.61 -16.36
N ILE A 98 -8.14 16.08 -16.79
CA ILE A 98 -8.56 14.69 -16.57
C ILE A 98 -8.65 13.93 -17.90
N ASN A 99 -8.23 12.67 -17.87
CA ASN A 99 -8.27 11.77 -19.00
C ASN A 99 -8.77 10.39 -18.56
N ALA A 100 -9.12 9.55 -19.53
CA ALA A 100 -9.52 8.17 -19.31
C ALA A 100 -9.05 7.29 -20.46
N ARG A 101 -9.17 5.96 -20.30
CA ARG A 101 -8.89 5.04 -21.39
C ARG A 101 -9.85 5.31 -22.56
N ARG A 102 -9.28 5.48 -23.77
CA ARG A 102 -9.94 5.77 -25.07
C ARG A 102 -10.29 7.24 -25.32
N GLN A 103 -10.91 7.93 -24.37
CA GLN A 103 -11.30 9.33 -24.55
C GLN A 103 -11.43 10.05 -23.21
N ALA A 104 -11.13 11.36 -23.21
CA ALA A 104 -11.32 12.18 -22.04
C ALA A 104 -12.82 12.37 -21.74
N PRO A 105 -13.25 12.26 -20.47
CA PRO A 105 -14.60 12.60 -20.06
C PRO A 105 -14.82 14.11 -20.14
N ASP A 106 -16.07 14.53 -20.35
CA ASP A 106 -16.44 15.95 -20.20
C ASP A 106 -16.23 16.36 -18.74
N ARG A 107 -15.43 17.42 -18.52
CA ARG A 107 -15.12 17.94 -17.19
C ARG A 107 -16.35 18.35 -16.38
N THR A 108 -17.44 18.77 -17.03
CA THR A 108 -18.70 19.11 -16.35
C THR A 108 -19.35 17.91 -15.66
N LEU A 109 -18.94 16.69 -16.03
CA LEU A 109 -19.36 15.46 -15.34
C LEU A 109 -18.84 15.37 -13.91
N PHE A 110 -17.78 16.12 -13.56
CA PHE A 110 -17.14 16.06 -12.25
C PHE A 110 -17.70 17.06 -11.23
N ASP A 111 -18.57 17.97 -11.65
CA ASP A 111 -19.26 18.87 -10.72
C ASP A 111 -20.20 18.06 -9.80
N GLY A 112 -20.06 18.18 -8.48
CA GLY A 112 -20.92 17.47 -7.52
C GLY A 112 -20.93 15.94 -7.62
N ILE A 113 -19.96 15.32 -8.31
CA ILE A 113 -19.86 13.85 -8.40
C ILE A 113 -19.41 13.25 -7.07
N SER A 114 -19.91 12.05 -6.75
CA SER A 114 -19.46 11.30 -5.57
C SER A 114 -18.31 10.37 -5.94
N ILE A 115 -17.27 10.30 -5.12
CA ILE A 115 -16.17 9.34 -5.25
C ILE A 115 -16.21 8.39 -4.06
N SER A 116 -16.21 7.08 -4.31
CA SER A 116 -16.11 6.08 -3.26
C SER A 116 -14.77 6.21 -2.52
N THR A 117 -14.73 5.77 -1.27
CA THR A 117 -13.46 5.47 -0.63
C THR A 117 -12.79 4.28 -1.33
N PRO A 118 -11.47 4.07 -1.19
CA PRO A 118 -10.75 3.05 -1.93
C PRO A 118 -11.23 1.59 -1.72
N PHE A 119 -11.95 1.33 -0.62
CA PHE A 119 -12.60 0.05 -0.31
C PHE A 119 -14.12 0.19 -0.14
N GLY A 120 -14.69 1.26 -0.67
CA GLY A 120 -16.12 1.51 -0.65
C GLY A 120 -16.82 0.71 -1.74
N ASP A 121 -17.20 -0.52 -1.44
CA ASP A 121 -17.75 -1.46 -2.44
C ASP A 121 -19.21 -1.17 -2.85
N SER A 122 -19.78 -0.04 -2.43
CA SER A 122 -21.20 0.25 -2.64
C SER A 122 -21.42 1.49 -3.48
N VAL A 123 -22.30 1.33 -4.48
CA VAL A 123 -22.93 2.45 -5.19
C VAL A 123 -23.62 3.33 -4.15
N PRO A 124 -23.27 4.61 -4.02
CA PRO A 124 -23.98 5.49 -3.12
C PRO A 124 -25.46 5.56 -3.55
N PRO A 125 -26.42 5.23 -2.67
CA PRO A 125 -27.82 5.15 -3.05
C PRO A 125 -28.33 6.49 -3.58
N GLY A 126 -29.09 6.46 -4.67
CA GLY A 126 -29.72 7.65 -5.26
C GLY A 126 -28.78 8.62 -5.97
N ARG A 127 -27.54 8.23 -6.28
CA ARG A 127 -26.62 9.07 -7.08
C ARG A 127 -26.72 8.78 -8.57
N GLU A 128 -26.84 9.85 -9.35
CA GLU A 128 -26.88 9.80 -10.82
C GLU A 128 -25.50 9.58 -11.44
N ARG A 129 -24.42 9.90 -10.72
CA ARG A 129 -23.04 9.73 -11.18
C ARG A 129 -22.14 9.47 -10.00
N TRP A 130 -21.22 8.52 -10.16
CA TRP A 130 -20.23 8.23 -9.13
C TRP A 130 -18.96 7.65 -9.73
N ILE A 131 -17.86 7.80 -8.99
CA ILE A 131 -16.58 7.22 -9.31
C ILE A 131 -16.28 6.12 -8.29
N LEU A 132 -15.92 4.94 -8.77
CA LEU A 132 -15.23 3.94 -7.96
C LEU A 132 -13.73 4.19 -8.07
N ALA A 133 -13.11 4.57 -6.95
CA ALA A 133 -11.67 4.77 -6.86
C ALA A 133 -11.01 3.53 -6.27
N TYR A 134 -9.92 3.05 -6.86
CA TYR A 134 -9.17 1.89 -6.38
C TYR A 134 -7.74 2.28 -6.01
N PRO A 135 -7.17 1.81 -4.88
CA PRO A 135 -5.77 2.06 -4.58
C PRO A 135 -4.89 1.54 -5.71
N TYR A 136 -3.99 2.38 -6.20
CA TYR A 136 -2.99 1.96 -7.17
C TYR A 136 -2.00 0.98 -6.50
N VAL A 137 -1.86 -0.21 -7.07
CA VAL A 137 -0.92 -1.23 -6.59
C VAL A 137 0.31 -1.27 -7.50
N ASP A 138 0.07 -1.57 -8.78
CA ASP A 138 1.08 -1.58 -9.82
C ASP A 138 0.42 -1.43 -11.20
N LEU A 139 1.26 -1.36 -12.23
CA LEU A 139 0.80 -1.15 -13.60
C LEU A 139 0.01 -2.34 -14.14
N GLN A 140 0.34 -3.57 -13.72
CA GLN A 140 -0.34 -4.77 -14.23
C GLN A 140 -1.80 -4.81 -13.72
N HIS A 141 -2.00 -4.60 -12.42
CA HIS A 141 -3.34 -4.55 -11.83
C HIS A 141 -4.14 -3.34 -12.33
N TRP A 142 -3.46 -2.22 -12.55
CA TRP A 142 -4.09 -1.02 -13.09
C TRP A 142 -4.51 -1.21 -14.55
N ASP A 143 -3.63 -1.68 -15.43
CA ASP A 143 -3.89 -1.69 -16.88
C ASP A 143 -4.62 -2.94 -17.38
N GLU A 144 -4.30 -4.11 -16.84
CA GLU A 144 -4.85 -5.40 -17.28
C GLU A 144 -5.92 -5.94 -16.34
N GLY A 145 -5.94 -5.46 -15.09
CA GLY A 145 -6.93 -5.85 -14.08
C GLY A 145 -8.17 -4.96 -14.05
N ASP A 146 -9.10 -5.33 -13.17
CA ASP A 146 -10.32 -4.57 -12.88
C ASP A 146 -10.11 -3.50 -11.78
N MET A 147 -8.88 -3.34 -11.29
CA MET A 147 -8.51 -2.42 -10.20
C MET A 147 -8.05 -1.07 -10.75
N ASN A 148 -8.97 -0.37 -11.43
CA ASN A 148 -8.74 0.94 -12.01
C ASN A 148 -9.89 1.91 -11.66
N ASP A 149 -9.62 3.21 -11.70
CA ASP A 149 -10.62 4.22 -11.37
C ASP A 149 -11.71 4.29 -12.46
N GLN A 150 -12.97 4.23 -12.05
CA GLN A 150 -14.11 4.00 -12.95
C GLN A 150 -15.22 5.03 -12.72
N LEU A 151 -15.66 5.69 -13.79
CA LEU A 151 -16.80 6.61 -13.78
C LEU A 151 -18.06 5.89 -14.26
N TYR A 152 -19.10 5.90 -13.44
CA TYR A 152 -20.43 5.38 -13.76
C TYR A 152 -21.42 6.53 -13.93
N LEU A 153 -22.19 6.49 -15.01
CA LEU A 153 -23.32 7.38 -15.26
C LEU A 153 -24.63 6.58 -15.16
N HIS A 154 -25.58 7.09 -14.41
CA HIS A 154 -26.87 6.45 -14.17
C HIS A 154 -27.67 6.29 -15.46
N GLY A 155 -28.45 5.21 -15.54
CA GLY A 155 -29.20 4.82 -16.73
C GLY A 155 -28.41 3.96 -17.73
N LEU A 156 -27.08 3.95 -17.68
CA LEU A 156 -26.25 3.03 -18.44
C LEU A 156 -26.07 1.72 -17.65
N ARG A 157 -26.94 0.75 -17.89
CA ARG A 157 -26.98 -0.53 -17.13
C ARG A 157 -25.77 -1.45 -17.37
N GLN A 158 -24.79 -1.05 -18.17
CA GLN A 158 -23.67 -1.92 -18.56
C GLN A 158 -22.32 -1.25 -18.26
N GLY A 159 -21.83 -1.47 -17.05
CA GLY A 159 -20.46 -1.17 -16.66
C GLY A 159 -20.12 0.31 -16.52
N ALA A 160 -18.84 0.57 -16.26
CA ALA A 160 -18.30 1.91 -16.17
C ALA A 160 -18.29 2.58 -17.55
N THR A 161 -18.74 3.83 -17.61
CA THR A 161 -18.73 4.63 -18.84
C THR A 161 -17.31 5.03 -19.23
N PHE A 162 -16.47 5.31 -18.22
CA PHE A 162 -15.05 5.57 -18.40
C PHE A 162 -14.25 4.74 -17.39
N THR A 163 -13.08 4.27 -17.80
CA THR A 163 -12.18 3.46 -16.97
C THR A 163 -10.77 4.06 -17.01
N HIS A 164 -9.95 3.71 -16.02
CA HIS A 164 -8.59 4.24 -15.88
C HIS A 164 -8.59 5.77 -15.86
N LEU A 165 -9.45 6.35 -15.03
CA LEU A 165 -9.44 7.80 -14.83
C LEU A 165 -8.05 8.21 -14.34
N THR A 166 -7.46 9.18 -15.03
CA THR A 166 -6.16 9.72 -14.69
C THR A 166 -6.19 11.23 -14.74
N VAL A 167 -5.37 11.87 -13.92
CA VAL A 167 -5.21 13.32 -13.90
C VAL A 167 -3.79 13.70 -14.29
N ARG A 168 -3.64 14.87 -14.89
CA ARG A 168 -2.32 15.35 -15.31
C ARG A 168 -1.49 15.71 -14.09
N LYS A 169 -0.35 15.02 -13.95
CA LYS A 169 0.52 15.12 -12.78
C LYS A 169 1.02 16.54 -12.51
N SER A 170 1.43 17.24 -13.56
CA SER A 170 1.96 18.61 -13.45
C SER A 170 0.97 19.57 -12.81
N ASP A 171 -0.31 19.42 -13.16
CA ASP A 171 -1.36 20.31 -12.72
C ASP A 171 -1.65 20.06 -11.23
N VAL A 172 -1.73 18.77 -10.83
CA VAL A 172 -1.86 18.37 -9.42
C VAL A 172 -0.70 18.90 -8.58
N LEU A 173 0.56 18.76 -9.05
CA LEU A 173 1.73 19.24 -8.31
C LEU A 173 1.81 20.77 -8.23
N SER A 174 1.26 21.48 -9.23
CA SER A 174 1.17 22.94 -9.23
C SER A 174 0.15 23.45 -8.18
N GLU A 175 -1.02 22.81 -8.12
CA GLU A 175 -2.11 23.18 -7.20
C GLU A 175 -1.88 22.68 -5.76
N PHE A 176 -1.14 21.58 -5.61
CA PHE A 176 -0.84 20.95 -4.31
C PHE A 176 0.67 20.82 -4.09
N PRO A 177 1.41 21.94 -3.96
CA PRO A 177 2.83 21.90 -3.70
C PRO A 177 3.08 21.44 -2.27
N TYR A 178 3.72 20.29 -2.11
CA TYR A 178 4.20 19.80 -0.83
C TYR A 178 5.72 19.82 -0.85
N SER A 179 6.31 20.48 0.15
CA SER A 179 7.76 20.56 0.25
C SER A 179 8.34 19.18 0.58
N GLU A 180 9.39 18.75 -0.12
CA GLU A 180 10.13 17.47 0.07
C GLU A 180 10.82 17.33 1.45
N VAL A 181 10.43 18.14 2.43
CA VAL A 181 11.15 18.33 3.71
C VAL A 181 11.15 17.06 4.57
N ALA A 182 10.37 16.04 4.24
CA ALA A 182 10.30 14.79 5.00
C ALA A 182 11.29 13.69 4.56
N SER A 183 11.92 13.79 3.37
CA SER A 183 12.79 12.70 2.88
C SER A 183 14.19 12.70 3.51
N ALA A 184 14.62 13.80 4.14
CA ALA A 184 15.93 13.88 4.80
C ALA A 184 15.95 13.32 6.24
N GLY A 185 14.78 13.01 6.83
CA GLY A 185 14.69 12.62 8.24
C GLY A 185 14.92 11.13 8.56
N ASN A 186 14.78 10.24 7.57
CA ASN A 186 14.82 8.79 7.80
C ASN A 186 16.06 8.08 7.25
N GLU A 187 16.97 8.76 6.56
CA GLU A 187 18.25 8.17 6.12
C GLU A 187 19.34 8.21 7.22
N ALA A 188 19.16 9.06 8.24
CA ALA A 188 20.13 9.22 9.34
C ALA A 188 20.06 8.14 10.45
N ALA A 189 19.04 7.29 10.46
CA ALA A 189 18.84 6.25 11.49
C ALA A 189 19.47 4.88 11.15
N LEU A 190 20.26 4.79 10.07
CA LEU A 190 20.99 3.58 9.66
C LEU A 190 22.51 3.70 9.82
N THR A 191 22.98 4.54 10.76
CA THR A 191 24.36 4.46 11.23
C THR A 191 24.44 3.39 12.31
N VAL A 192 24.64 2.14 11.89
CA VAL A 192 24.95 1.02 12.80
C VAL A 192 26.26 1.36 13.55
N PRO A 193 26.27 1.41 14.89
CA PRO A 193 27.53 1.58 15.62
C PRO A 193 28.42 0.38 15.33
N ALA A 194 29.65 0.66 14.87
CA ALA A 194 30.69 -0.32 14.60
C ALA A 194 31.01 -1.10 15.89
N GLY A 195 30.36 -2.24 16.08
CA GLY A 195 30.54 -3.05 17.29
C GLY A 195 29.62 -4.28 17.44
N ALA A 196 28.57 -4.42 16.63
CA ALA A 196 27.71 -5.60 16.73
C ALA A 196 28.35 -6.84 16.06
N ARG A 197 28.74 -7.81 16.89
CA ARG A 197 29.22 -9.14 16.50
C ARG A 197 28.16 -9.85 15.65
N ALA A 198 28.50 -10.15 14.39
CA ALA A 198 27.63 -10.87 13.47
C ALA A 198 27.24 -12.25 14.02
N ILE A 199 25.93 -12.50 14.14
CA ILE A 199 25.38 -13.84 14.26
C ILE A 199 25.47 -14.46 12.85
N PRO A 200 26.11 -15.63 12.65
CA PRO A 200 26.20 -16.23 11.33
C PRO A 200 24.81 -16.71 10.88
N SER A 201 24.13 -15.91 10.06
CA SER A 201 23.00 -16.37 9.26
C SER A 201 23.53 -17.36 8.22
N LYS A 202 23.10 -18.62 8.28
CA LYS A 202 23.38 -19.57 7.20
C LYS A 202 22.87 -18.99 5.88
N PRO A 203 23.68 -18.94 4.81
CA PRO A 203 23.21 -18.49 3.51
C PRO A 203 22.18 -19.48 3.00
N HIS A 204 20.93 -19.04 2.88
CA HIS A 204 20.00 -19.71 1.98
C HIS A 204 20.34 -19.28 0.56
N ASP A 205 20.48 -20.26 -0.32
CA ASP A 205 20.75 -20.12 -1.75
C ASP A 205 19.84 -19.04 -2.36
N THR A 206 20.44 -17.99 -2.90
CA THR A 206 19.76 -16.85 -3.56
C THR A 206 18.75 -17.32 -4.59
N ALA A 207 19.00 -18.49 -5.22
CA ALA A 207 18.07 -19.12 -6.14
C ALA A 207 16.72 -19.48 -5.48
N THR A 208 16.72 -19.92 -4.22
CA THR A 208 15.49 -20.27 -3.49
C THR A 208 14.62 -19.04 -3.23
N LEU A 209 15.23 -17.90 -2.87
CA LEU A 209 14.49 -16.65 -2.63
C LEU A 209 13.90 -16.09 -3.92
N GLU A 210 14.65 -16.15 -5.02
CA GLU A 210 14.18 -15.69 -6.32
C GLU A 210 13.06 -16.59 -6.87
N CYS A 211 13.15 -17.90 -6.64
CA CYS A 211 12.08 -18.83 -6.99
C CYS A 211 10.80 -18.61 -6.17
N ILE A 212 10.89 -18.27 -4.88
CA ILE A 212 9.72 -17.91 -4.06
C ILE A 212 9.09 -16.63 -4.60
N ARG A 213 9.91 -15.62 -4.91
CA ARG A 213 9.46 -14.34 -5.50
C ARG A 213 8.72 -14.57 -6.81
N LEU A 214 9.29 -15.36 -7.72
CA LEU A 214 8.66 -15.68 -9.01
C LEU A 214 7.38 -16.52 -8.86
N ALA A 215 7.34 -17.47 -7.93
CA ALA A 215 6.14 -18.25 -7.65
C ALA A 215 5.00 -17.37 -7.08
N LEU A 216 5.32 -16.37 -6.26
CA LEU A 216 4.34 -15.41 -5.75
C LEU A 216 3.80 -14.48 -6.85
N LEU A 217 4.62 -14.13 -7.84
CA LEU A 217 4.23 -13.26 -8.98
C LEU A 217 3.38 -14.00 -10.03
N GLU A 218 3.54 -15.31 -10.19
CA GLU A 218 2.93 -16.07 -11.29
C GLU A 218 1.68 -16.87 -10.89
N THR A 219 1.26 -16.83 -9.62
CA THR A 219 0.09 -17.60 -9.16
C THR A 219 -1.07 -16.69 -8.77
N PRO A 220 -2.07 -16.45 -9.65
CA PRO A 220 -3.33 -15.85 -9.25
C PRO A 220 -4.08 -16.78 -8.28
N PRO A 221 -4.64 -16.28 -7.16
CA PRO A 221 -4.62 -14.92 -6.65
C PRO A 221 -3.71 -14.82 -5.41
N PHE A 222 -2.38 -14.79 -5.57
CA PHE A 222 -1.48 -14.20 -4.57
C PHE A 222 -1.55 -12.68 -4.66
N ASN A 223 -2.77 -12.18 -4.55
CA ASN A 223 -3.06 -10.82 -4.14
C ASN A 223 -2.54 -10.74 -2.70
N VAL A 224 -1.64 -9.82 -2.39
CA VAL A 224 -1.21 -9.59 -1.00
C VAL A 224 -2.41 -9.17 -0.12
N GLY A 225 -3.58 -8.88 -0.72
CA GLY A 225 -4.89 -8.73 -0.09
C GLY A 225 -5.88 -9.91 -0.17
N TYR A 226 -5.58 -11.03 -0.85
CA TYR A 226 -6.43 -12.25 -0.96
C TYR A 226 -5.83 -13.50 -0.32
N VAL A 227 -4.77 -13.37 0.48
CA VAL A 227 -4.66 -14.29 1.61
C VAL A 227 -5.85 -14.00 2.50
N THR A 228 -6.98 -14.68 2.25
CA THR A 228 -8.16 -14.52 3.10
C THR A 228 -7.73 -14.85 4.53
N ARG A 229 -8.41 -14.27 5.52
CA ARG A 229 -8.18 -14.57 6.95
C ARG A 229 -8.13 -16.08 7.29
N ASP A 230 -8.55 -16.95 6.37
CA ASP A 230 -8.71 -18.39 6.52
C ASP A 230 -7.52 -19.22 6.00
N TRP A 231 -6.51 -18.59 5.38
CA TRP A 231 -5.31 -19.29 4.92
C TRP A 231 -4.27 -19.38 6.04
N SER A 232 -4.03 -20.60 6.51
CA SER A 232 -2.93 -20.85 7.44
C SER A 232 -1.59 -20.79 6.70
N TRP A 233 -0.53 -20.37 7.40
CA TRP A 233 0.82 -20.35 6.84
C TRP A 233 1.28 -21.68 6.21
N PRO A 234 0.93 -22.86 6.76
CA PRO A 234 1.15 -24.13 6.08
C PRO A 234 0.47 -24.24 4.71
N LYS A 235 -0.78 -23.77 4.56
CA LYS A 235 -1.48 -23.77 3.25
C LYS A 235 -0.79 -22.86 2.24
N ILE A 236 -0.30 -21.71 2.69
CA ILE A 236 0.46 -20.78 1.85
C ILE A 236 1.76 -21.43 1.36
N ALA A 237 2.52 -22.03 2.28
CA ALA A 237 3.79 -22.71 1.94
C ALA A 237 3.57 -23.91 0.99
N ASP A 238 2.53 -24.70 1.23
CA ASP A 238 2.15 -25.84 0.37
C ASP A 238 1.77 -25.38 -1.05
N HIS A 239 1.00 -24.29 -1.15
CA HIS A 239 0.63 -23.71 -2.44
C HIS A 239 1.85 -23.19 -3.22
N ILE A 240 2.75 -22.46 -2.56
CA ILE A 240 4.00 -21.97 -3.16
C ILE A 240 4.87 -23.17 -3.60
N GLY A 241 4.95 -24.22 -2.78
CA GLY A 241 5.63 -25.47 -3.11
C GLY A 241 5.06 -26.14 -4.37
N GLY A 242 3.73 -26.19 -4.49
CA GLY A 242 3.05 -26.73 -5.68
C GLY A 242 3.28 -25.90 -6.94
N ALA A 243 3.31 -24.57 -6.85
CA ALA A 243 3.65 -23.69 -7.98
C ALA A 243 5.11 -23.90 -8.43
N TYR A 244 6.03 -23.98 -7.47
CA TYR A 244 7.43 -24.29 -7.73
C TYR A 244 7.61 -25.65 -8.42
N GLN A 245 6.89 -26.69 -7.97
CA GLN A 245 6.92 -28.02 -8.56
C GLN A 245 6.45 -28.03 -10.03
N ARG A 246 5.37 -27.30 -10.34
CA ARG A 246 4.85 -27.20 -11.71
C ARG A 246 5.87 -26.54 -12.66
N LYS A 247 6.61 -25.55 -12.17
CA LYS A 247 7.59 -24.79 -12.96
C LYS A 247 8.88 -25.58 -13.23
N MET A 248 9.38 -26.30 -12.23
CA MET A 248 10.64 -27.06 -12.35
C MET A 248 10.47 -28.41 -13.06
N GLY A 249 9.23 -28.86 -13.27
CA GLY A 249 8.91 -30.18 -13.81
C GLY A 249 9.31 -31.32 -12.86
N ALA A 250 8.84 -32.54 -13.15
CA ALA A 250 9.05 -33.70 -12.25
C ALA A 250 10.53 -34.01 -11.98
N LYS A 251 11.40 -33.78 -12.96
CA LYS A 251 12.86 -34.06 -12.88
C LYS A 251 13.62 -32.99 -12.09
N GLY A 252 13.27 -31.71 -12.26
CA GLY A 252 13.88 -30.62 -11.48
C GLY A 252 13.40 -30.58 -10.03
N TYR A 253 12.18 -31.08 -9.77
CA TYR A 253 11.63 -31.16 -8.42
C TYR A 253 12.30 -32.23 -7.56
N SER A 254 12.60 -33.43 -8.10
CA SER A 254 13.26 -34.48 -7.31
C SER A 254 14.68 -34.11 -6.87
N GLU A 255 15.40 -33.34 -7.70
CA GLU A 255 16.75 -32.85 -7.38
C GLU A 255 16.75 -31.68 -6.38
N THR A 256 15.64 -30.95 -6.26
CA THR A 256 15.52 -29.76 -5.41
C THR A 256 14.46 -29.88 -4.30
N ALA A 257 13.93 -31.07 -4.03
CA ALA A 257 12.85 -31.29 -3.05
C ALA A 257 13.22 -30.84 -1.61
N HIS A 258 14.51 -30.78 -1.28
CA HIS A 258 15.00 -30.23 -0.01
C HIS A 258 15.01 -28.68 0.04
N LYS A 259 14.67 -28.01 -1.06
CA LYS A 259 14.59 -26.54 -1.20
C LYS A 259 13.16 -26.01 -1.17
N ILE A 260 12.15 -26.86 -0.88
CA ILE A 260 10.77 -26.41 -0.70
C ILE A 260 10.75 -25.36 0.45
N PRO A 261 10.15 -24.19 0.24
CA PRO A 261 10.16 -23.12 1.22
C PRO A 261 9.49 -23.59 2.52
N SER A 262 10.23 -23.55 3.63
CA SER A 262 9.59 -23.72 4.93
C SER A 262 8.64 -22.56 5.22
N VAL A 263 7.65 -22.75 6.08
CA VAL A 263 6.77 -21.66 6.57
C VAL A 263 7.59 -20.47 7.08
N ALA A 264 8.71 -20.74 7.77
CA ALA A 264 9.61 -19.70 8.27
C ALA A 264 10.30 -18.91 7.15
N SER A 265 10.66 -19.58 6.04
CA SER A 265 11.24 -18.94 4.85
C SER A 265 10.21 -18.05 4.15
N VAL A 266 8.97 -18.53 4.02
CA VAL A 266 7.88 -17.76 3.40
C VAL A 266 7.52 -16.52 4.21
N ARG A 267 7.39 -16.64 5.54
CA ARG A 267 7.14 -15.50 6.44
C ARG A 267 8.20 -14.41 6.30
N ARG A 268 9.48 -14.81 6.25
CA ARG A 268 10.60 -13.88 6.12
C ARG A 268 10.58 -13.13 4.79
N VAL A 269 10.26 -13.81 3.69
CA VAL A 269 10.16 -13.19 2.36
C VAL A 269 8.99 -12.20 2.29
N LEU A 270 7.88 -12.52 2.96
CA LEU A 270 6.68 -11.68 2.99
C LEU A 270 6.71 -10.61 4.10
N GLY A 271 7.83 -10.46 4.82
CA GLY A 271 7.96 -9.47 5.90
C GLY A 271 7.07 -9.74 7.13
N ALA A 272 6.50 -10.94 7.27
CA ALA A 272 5.60 -11.34 8.36
C ALA A 272 6.36 -11.99 9.53
N GLY A 273 7.50 -11.40 9.89
CA GLY A 273 8.44 -11.89 10.92
C GLY A 273 8.03 -11.54 12.34
#